data_AF-A0A3D1FZ98-F1
#
_entry.id   AF-A0A3D1FZ98-F1
#
_cell.length_a   1.000
_cell.length_b   1.000
_cell.length_c   1.000
_cell.angle_alpha   90.00
_cell.angle_beta   90.00
_cell.angle_gamma   90.00
#
_symmetry.space_group_name_H-M   'P 1'
#
loop_
_entity.id
_entity.type
_entity.pdbx_description
1 polymer ?
#
loop_
_entity_poly.entity_id
_entity_poly.type
_entity_poly.pdbx_seq_one_letter_code
_entity_poly.pdbx_strand_id
1 'polypeptide(L)'
;VPEAVIEKSKDESKQEPAWEAPEVREMPFSEKASFLQWLNAETRVAPAPAVDKQKADAAGSDIKKIIRELPKFEGNKRDGKINVFSLEADGQGRFVTETLAEIYLKQGLFEKAIKSYEVLSLKYPEKSSFFADRIRAIKKEKNS
;
A
#
# COMPACT_ATOMS: atom_id res chain seq x y z
N VAL A 1 69.80 -19.88 13.28
CA VAL A 1 69.52 -20.12 14.72
C VAL A 1 70.19 -18.98 15.49
N PRO A 2 69.56 -18.33 16.48
CA PRO A 2 68.39 -18.73 17.31
C PRO A 2 67.07 -18.09 16.85
N GLU A 3 65.87 -18.66 16.94
CA GLU A 3 65.18 -19.59 17.87
C GLU A 3 64.57 -18.95 19.14
N ALA A 4 63.36 -19.43 19.48
CA ALA A 4 62.39 -19.10 20.54
C ALA A 4 61.38 -17.97 20.18
N VAL A 5 60.10 -18.23 19.83
CA VAL A 5 58.99 -18.97 20.49
C VAL A 5 58.52 -18.30 21.79
N ILE A 6 57.21 -17.97 21.86
CA ILE A 6 56.22 -18.14 22.97
C ILE A 6 55.01 -17.20 22.67
N GLU A 7 53.91 -17.76 22.15
CA GLU A 7 52.60 -17.98 22.81
C GLU A 7 51.70 -16.73 22.90
N LYS A 8 50.60 -16.65 22.13
CA LYS A 8 49.26 -17.27 22.34
C LYS A 8 48.36 -16.41 23.23
N SER A 9 47.24 -15.98 22.63
CA SER A 9 45.93 -15.57 23.17
C SER A 9 45.50 -14.25 22.52
N LYS A 10 44.26 -13.97 22.14
CA LYS A 10 42.96 -14.66 22.15
C LYS A 10 41.96 -13.61 21.62
N ASP A 11 40.97 -14.03 20.82
CA ASP A 11 39.82 -13.24 20.34
C ASP A 11 40.19 -12.02 19.47
N GLU A 12 39.61 -11.80 18.30
CA GLU A 12 38.20 -11.44 18.14
C GLU A 12 37.63 -12.09 16.87
N SER A 13 36.63 -12.93 17.09
CA SER A 13 35.71 -13.38 16.04
C SER A 13 34.83 -12.20 15.64
N LYS A 14 35.07 -11.63 14.45
CA LYS A 14 34.07 -10.81 13.76
C LYS A 14 32.91 -11.72 13.39
N GLN A 15 31.85 -11.68 14.20
CA GLN A 15 30.56 -12.24 13.80
C GLN A 15 29.95 -11.30 12.76
N GLU A 16 30.04 -11.71 11.50
CA GLU A 16 29.18 -11.21 10.44
C GLU A 16 27.74 -11.65 10.76
N PRO A 17 26.77 -10.74 10.76
CA PRO A 17 25.38 -11.09 11.07
C PRO A 17 24.85 -12.06 10.00
N ALA A 18 24.23 -13.14 10.44
CA ALA A 18 23.69 -14.24 9.63
C ALA A 18 22.45 -13.84 8.79
N TRP A 19 22.54 -12.75 8.00
CA TRP A 19 21.54 -12.38 7.01
C TRP A 19 22.04 -12.48 5.57
N GLU A 20 23.27 -12.94 5.34
CA GLU A 20 23.86 -13.07 4.00
C GLU A 20 23.70 -14.49 3.40
N ALA A 21 22.50 -15.06 3.54
CA ALA A 21 22.07 -16.17 2.70
C ALA A 21 20.81 -15.71 1.95
N PRO A 22 20.86 -15.55 0.61
CA PRO A 22 19.64 -15.36 -0.17
C PRO A 22 18.88 -16.70 -0.20
N GLU A 23 18.17 -17.01 0.88
CA GLU A 23 17.09 -18.00 0.85
C GLU A 23 16.02 -17.39 -0.06
N VAL A 24 16.00 -17.81 -1.32
CA VAL A 24 14.95 -17.44 -2.28
C VAL A 24 13.65 -18.08 -1.79
N ARG A 25 12.98 -17.40 -0.87
CA ARG A 25 11.58 -17.65 -0.57
C ARG A 25 10.80 -17.04 -1.72
N GLU A 26 10.38 -17.89 -2.66
CA GLU A 26 9.33 -17.51 -3.59
C GLU A 26 8.08 -17.20 -2.77
N MET A 27 7.79 -15.91 -2.64
CA MET A 27 6.54 -15.47 -2.06
C MET A 27 5.43 -15.93 -3.00
N PRO A 28 4.29 -16.45 -2.50
CA PRO A 28 3.11 -16.75 -3.32
C PRO A 28 2.40 -15.45 -3.75
N PHE A 29 3.15 -14.38 -3.99
CA PHE A 29 2.69 -13.19 -4.68
C PHE A 29 2.71 -13.45 -6.19
N SER A 30 2.11 -14.56 -6.61
CA SER A 30 1.64 -14.66 -7.98
C SER A 30 0.36 -13.82 -8.07
N GLU A 31 0.21 -13.09 -9.17
CA GLU A 31 -0.61 -11.87 -9.37
C GLU A 31 -2.13 -11.95 -9.09
N LYS A 32 -2.66 -13.02 -8.48
CA LYS A 32 -4.11 -13.18 -8.23
C LYS A 32 -4.48 -13.78 -6.87
N ALA A 33 -3.63 -13.65 -5.85
CA ALA A 33 -4.08 -13.88 -4.48
C ALA A 33 -4.69 -12.57 -3.92
N SER A 34 -6.03 -12.48 -3.91
CA SER A 34 -6.72 -11.41 -3.18
C SER A 34 -6.40 -11.53 -1.69
N PHE A 35 -6.17 -10.41 -1.02
CA PHE A 35 -5.81 -10.33 0.40
C PHE A 35 -6.73 -11.15 1.33
N LEU A 36 -8.02 -11.29 0.97
CA LEU A 36 -8.98 -12.12 1.71
C LEU A 36 -8.74 -13.63 1.55
N GLN A 37 -8.20 -14.06 0.40
CA GLN A 37 -7.84 -15.45 0.15
C GLN A 37 -6.68 -15.88 1.06
N TRP A 38 -5.71 -14.98 1.26
CA TRP A 38 -4.56 -15.20 2.13
C TRP A 38 -4.95 -15.24 3.61
N LEU A 39 -5.75 -14.28 4.10
CA LEU A 39 -6.26 -14.29 5.48
C LEU A 39 -7.07 -15.56 5.83
N ASN A 40 -7.81 -16.10 4.86
CA ASN A 40 -8.58 -17.34 5.04
C ASN A 40 -7.76 -18.62 4.84
N ALA A 41 -6.55 -18.52 4.25
CA ALA A 41 -5.66 -19.66 4.10
C ALA A 41 -5.03 -20.06 5.45
N GLU A 42 -4.64 -19.08 6.28
CA GLU A 42 -4.10 -19.32 7.62
C GLU A 42 -5.12 -19.96 8.61
N THR A 43 -6.42 -19.78 8.39
CA THR A 43 -7.48 -20.28 9.29
C THR A 43 -8.06 -21.64 8.87
N ARG A 44 -7.61 -22.22 7.76
CA ARG A 44 -8.00 -23.58 7.34
C ARG A 44 -7.03 -24.63 7.87
N VAL A 45 -6.94 -24.74 9.19
CA VAL A 45 -6.70 -26.04 9.82
C VAL A 45 -8.05 -26.77 9.74
N ALA A 46 -8.14 -27.78 8.88
CA ALA A 46 -9.31 -28.66 8.83
C ALA A 46 -9.63 -29.17 10.25
N PRO A 47 -10.91 -29.26 10.67
CA PRO A 47 -11.26 -29.81 11.97
C PRO A 47 -11.00 -31.32 11.96
N ALA A 48 -9.77 -31.71 12.26
CA ALA A 48 -9.43 -33.08 12.62
C ALA A 48 -9.89 -33.33 14.08
N PRO A 49 -10.38 -34.55 14.38
CA PRO A 49 -11.06 -34.85 15.63
C PRO A 49 -10.16 -34.65 16.85
N ALA A 50 -10.73 -34.02 17.87
CA ALA A 50 -10.22 -33.79 19.22
C ALA A 50 -8.90 -34.47 19.58
N VAL A 51 -7.81 -33.70 19.57
CA VAL A 51 -6.57 -34.04 20.29
C VAL A 51 -6.09 -32.79 21.04
N ASP A 52 -6.05 -32.94 22.35
CA ASP A 52 -5.42 -32.14 23.42
C ASP A 52 -5.18 -30.63 23.25
N LYS A 53 -5.93 -29.87 24.07
CA LYS A 53 -5.81 -28.42 24.28
C LYS A 53 -4.63 -28.07 25.20
N GLN A 54 -3.38 -28.26 24.82
CA GLN A 54 -2.27 -27.59 25.52
C GLN A 54 -1.18 -27.20 24.53
N LYS A 55 -0.81 -25.90 24.55
CA LYS A 55 0.27 -25.23 23.78
C LYS A 55 -0.13 -24.54 22.46
N ALA A 56 -1.09 -23.61 22.54
CA ALA A 56 -1.30 -22.57 21.52
C ALA A 56 -1.20 -21.13 22.09
N ASP A 57 -0.75 -20.98 23.33
CA ASP A 57 -0.82 -19.69 24.05
C ASP A 57 0.40 -18.79 23.83
N ALA A 58 1.56 -19.35 23.44
CA ALA A 58 2.79 -18.56 23.26
C ALA A 58 2.77 -17.73 21.97
N ALA A 59 2.54 -18.35 20.82
CA ALA A 59 2.52 -17.65 19.51
C ALA A 59 1.33 -16.68 19.36
N GLY A 60 0.22 -16.95 20.05
CA GLY A 60 -0.93 -16.04 20.08
C GLY A 60 -0.75 -14.83 21.01
N SER A 61 0.17 -14.91 21.99
CA SER A 61 0.43 -13.82 22.94
C SER A 61 1.15 -12.64 22.27
N ASP A 62 2.14 -12.94 21.43
CA ASP A 62 2.91 -11.92 20.72
C ASP A 62 2.06 -11.18 19.69
N ILE A 63 1.21 -11.90 18.96
CA ILE A 63 0.24 -11.29 18.02
C ILE A 63 -0.74 -10.38 18.80
N LYS A 64 -1.26 -10.83 19.95
CA LYS A 64 -2.14 -10.01 20.80
C LYS A 64 -1.44 -8.78 21.36
N LYS A 65 -0.12 -8.86 21.63
CA LYS A 65 0.69 -7.73 22.08
C LYS A 65 0.85 -6.70 20.94
N ILE A 66 1.20 -7.15 19.73
CA ILE A 66 1.34 -6.30 18.55
C ILE A 66 0.01 -5.59 18.22
N ILE A 67 -1.12 -6.30 18.19
CA ILE A 67 -2.44 -5.70 17.92
C ILE A 67 -2.80 -4.59 18.93
N ARG A 68 -2.31 -4.69 20.17
CA ARG A 68 -2.55 -3.68 21.22
C ARG A 68 -1.59 -2.49 21.13
N GLU A 69 -0.36 -2.73 20.71
CA GLU A 69 0.69 -1.71 20.57
C GLU A 69 0.56 -0.90 19.27
N LEU A 70 -0.20 -1.41 18.28
CA LEU A 70 -0.52 -0.64 17.08
C LEU A 70 -1.24 0.67 17.44
N PRO A 71 -0.83 1.82 16.85
CA PRO A 71 -1.51 3.08 17.06
C PRO A 71 -2.96 2.95 16.57
N LYS A 72 -3.91 3.08 17.51
CA LYS A 72 -5.33 3.09 17.17
C LYS A 72 -5.64 4.45 16.57
N PHE A 73 -5.79 4.48 15.25
CA PHE A 73 -6.30 5.67 14.57
C PHE A 73 -7.77 5.82 14.96
N GLU A 74 -8.12 6.92 15.63
CA GLU A 74 -9.52 7.34 15.67
C GLU A 74 -9.93 7.63 14.24
N GLY A 75 -10.78 6.76 13.67
CA GLY A 75 -11.42 7.06 12.42
C GLY A 75 -12.17 8.38 12.62
N ASN A 76 -11.70 9.45 11.98
CA ASN A 76 -12.43 10.70 11.92
C ASN A 76 -13.85 10.33 11.47
N LYS A 77 -14.84 10.52 12.34
CA LYS A 77 -16.25 10.32 12.01
C LYS A 77 -16.61 11.39 10.99
N ARG A 78 -16.22 11.15 9.75
CA ARG A 78 -16.70 11.90 8.61
C ARG A 78 -18.16 11.51 8.49
N ASP A 79 -19.02 12.20 9.24
CA ASP A 79 -20.47 12.21 9.07
C ASP A 79 -20.88 12.78 7.69
N GLY A 80 -19.91 13.13 6.85
CA GLY A 80 -20.12 13.31 5.43
C GLY A 80 -20.42 11.98 4.75
N LYS A 81 -21.68 11.56 4.78
CA LYS A 81 -22.23 10.66 3.78
C LYS A 81 -21.97 11.31 2.42
N ILE A 82 -20.90 10.90 1.74
CA ILE A 82 -20.68 11.26 0.36
C ILE A 82 -21.83 10.58 -0.38
N ASN A 83 -22.85 11.34 -0.76
CA ASN A 83 -23.98 10.83 -1.52
C ASN A 83 -23.49 10.49 -2.93
N VAL A 84 -22.89 9.29 -3.08
CA VAL A 84 -22.36 8.79 -4.35
C VAL A 84 -23.43 8.82 -5.45
N PHE A 85 -24.70 8.67 -5.06
CA PHE A 85 -25.87 8.77 -5.94
C PHE A 85 -26.16 10.17 -6.50
N SER A 86 -25.68 11.25 -5.87
CA SER A 86 -25.80 12.61 -6.41
C SER A 86 -24.58 13.03 -7.25
N LEU A 87 -23.53 12.21 -7.32
CA LEU A 87 -22.48 12.49 -8.28
C LEU A 87 -23.00 12.14 -9.68
N GLU A 88 -23.27 13.16 -10.49
CA GLU A 88 -23.53 12.92 -11.90
C GLU A 88 -22.27 12.37 -12.57
N ALA A 89 -22.44 11.25 -13.23
CA ALA A 89 -21.43 10.68 -14.09
C ALA A 89 -21.41 11.39 -15.46
N ASP A 90 -20.28 11.30 -16.16
CA ASP A 90 -20.20 11.60 -17.59
C ASP A 90 -21.17 10.72 -18.39
N GLY A 91 -21.34 11.01 -19.70
CA GLY A 91 -22.18 10.20 -20.59
C GLY A 91 -21.77 8.72 -20.72
N GLN A 92 -20.72 8.28 -20.03
CA GLN A 92 -20.22 6.91 -19.96
C GLN A 92 -20.39 6.29 -18.55
N GLY A 93 -21.06 6.96 -17.61
CA GLY A 93 -21.27 6.45 -16.25
C GLY A 93 -20.06 6.63 -15.32
N ARG A 94 -19.06 7.44 -15.68
CA ARG A 94 -17.87 7.70 -14.85
C ARG A 94 -17.95 9.05 -14.15
N PHE A 95 -17.62 9.08 -12.87
CA PHE A 95 -17.56 10.33 -12.12
C PHE A 95 -16.40 11.21 -12.57
N VAL A 96 -16.63 12.52 -12.63
CA VAL A 96 -15.60 13.52 -12.93
C VAL A 96 -15.45 14.46 -11.75
N THR A 97 -14.26 14.50 -11.15
CA THR A 97 -13.91 15.39 -10.03
C THR A 97 -12.53 15.99 -10.25
N GLU A 98 -12.25 17.12 -9.59
CA GLU A 98 -10.95 17.80 -9.68
C GLU A 98 -9.81 16.87 -9.24
N THR A 99 -9.99 16.17 -8.12
CA THR A 99 -9.00 15.20 -7.61
C THR A 99 -8.75 14.07 -8.59
N LEU A 100 -9.78 13.57 -9.26
CA LEU A 100 -9.61 12.52 -10.27
C LEU A 100 -8.82 13.02 -11.48
N ALA A 101 -9.06 14.25 -11.92
CA ALA A 101 -8.28 14.89 -12.99
C ALA A 101 -6.80 15.04 -12.61
N GLU A 102 -6.52 15.40 -11.35
CA GLU A 102 -5.15 15.48 -10.83
C GLU A 102 -4.47 14.11 -10.77
N ILE A 103 -5.19 13.06 -10.36
CA ILE A 103 -4.69 11.69 -10.38
C ILE A 103 -4.34 11.26 -11.82
N TYR A 104 -5.17 11.61 -12.81
CA TYR A 104 -4.86 11.33 -14.21
C TYR A 104 -3.58 12.04 -14.67
N LEU A 105 -3.37 13.29 -14.26
CA LEU A 105 -2.13 14.02 -14.55
C LEU A 105 -0.92 13.29 -13.94
N LYS A 106 -0.99 12.91 -12.66
CA LYS A 106 0.08 12.17 -11.96
C LYS A 106 0.40 10.83 -12.63
N GLN A 107 -0.60 10.19 -13.23
CA GLN A 107 -0.45 8.95 -13.99
C GLN A 107 0.04 9.15 -15.44
N GLY A 108 0.25 10.40 -15.89
CA GLY A 108 0.63 10.71 -17.28
C GLY A 108 -0.52 10.59 -18.29
N LEU A 109 -1.76 10.42 -17.82
CA LEU A 109 -2.96 10.28 -18.65
C LEU A 109 -3.52 11.64 -19.05
N PHE A 110 -2.76 12.42 -19.81
CA PHE A 110 -3.06 13.82 -20.12
C PHE A 110 -4.41 14.04 -20.81
N GLU A 111 -4.80 13.17 -21.73
CA GLU A 111 -6.07 13.31 -22.47
C GLU A 111 -7.29 13.16 -21.57
N LYS A 112 -7.21 12.24 -20.60
CA LYS A 112 -8.28 12.04 -19.61
C LYS A 112 -8.35 13.23 -18.66
N ALA A 113 -7.19 13.72 -18.20
CA ALA A 113 -7.12 14.90 -17.35
C ALA A 113 -7.73 16.14 -18.03
N ILE A 114 -7.39 16.40 -19.30
CA ILE A 114 -7.95 17.52 -20.06
C ILE A 114 -9.47 17.42 -20.17
N LYS A 115 -10.00 16.26 -20.60
CA LYS A 115 -11.45 16.04 -20.71
C LYS A 115 -12.17 16.23 -19.37
N SER A 116 -11.58 15.75 -18.28
CA SER A 116 -12.12 15.96 -16.94
C SER A 116 -12.21 17.44 -16.58
N TYR A 117 -11.16 18.22 -16.83
CA TYR A 117 -11.18 19.67 -16.57
C TYR A 117 -12.15 20.43 -17.49
N GLU A 118 -12.32 20.00 -18.74
CA GLU A 118 -13.33 20.57 -19.64
C GLU A 118 -14.74 20.36 -19.10
N VAL A 119 -15.09 19.14 -18.69
CA VAL A 119 -16.39 18.83 -18.08
C VAL A 119 -16.60 19.63 -16.79
N LEU A 120 -15.57 19.75 -15.94
CA LEU A 120 -15.65 20.53 -14.71
C LEU A 120 -15.84 22.02 -14.97
N SER A 121 -15.24 22.57 -16.02
CA SER A 121 -15.43 23.97 -16.43
C SER A 121 -16.87 24.27 -16.84
N LEU A 122 -17.53 23.31 -17.51
CA LEU A 122 -18.95 23.43 -17.86
C LEU A 122 -19.86 23.30 -16.64
N LYS A 123 -19.49 22.46 -15.67
CA LYS A 123 -20.27 22.23 -14.46
C LYS A 123 -20.15 23.35 -13.42
N TYR A 124 -18.97 23.96 -13.33
CA TYR A 124 -18.59 24.96 -12.32
C TYR A 124 -18.02 26.21 -13.00
N PRO A 125 -18.87 27.01 -13.68
CA PRO A 125 -18.41 28.16 -14.46
C PRO A 125 -17.71 29.23 -13.62
N GLU A 126 -18.00 29.31 -12.31
CA GLU A 126 -17.33 30.20 -11.37
C GLU A 126 -15.83 29.93 -11.24
N LYS A 127 -15.39 28.69 -11.49
CA LYS A 127 -13.98 28.28 -11.52
C LYS A 127 -13.43 28.07 -12.94
N SER A 128 -14.16 28.49 -13.98
CA SER A 128 -13.76 28.28 -15.38
C SER A 128 -12.33 28.76 -15.70
N SER A 129 -11.93 29.94 -15.18
CA SER A 129 -10.56 30.46 -15.37
C SER A 129 -9.50 29.52 -14.79
N PHE A 130 -9.75 28.98 -13.59
CA PHE A 130 -8.84 28.04 -12.94
C PHE A 130 -8.66 26.76 -13.76
N PHE A 131 -9.76 26.20 -14.29
CA PHE A 131 -9.69 25.01 -15.13
C PHE A 131 -8.99 25.29 -16.47
N ALA A 132 -9.19 26.47 -17.06
CA ALA A 132 -8.49 26.88 -18.28
C ALA A 132 -6.97 26.90 -18.08
N ASP A 133 -6.50 27.42 -16.94
CA ASP A 133 -5.07 27.46 -16.62
C ASP A 133 -4.49 26.06 -16.41
N ARG A 134 -5.22 25.16 -15.74
CA ARG A 134 -4.84 23.75 -15.61
C ARG A 134 -4.73 23.05 -16.95
N ILE A 135 -5.69 23.26 -17.85
CA ILE A 135 -5.67 22.68 -19.20
C ILE A 135 -4.45 23.19 -19.99
N ARG A 136 -4.13 24.49 -19.90
CA ARG A 136 -2.93 25.06 -20.55
C ARG A 136 -1.65 24.45 -20.01
N ALA A 137 -1.53 24.31 -18.69
CA ALA A 137 -0.36 23.70 -18.05
C ALA A 137 -0.17 22.25 -18.52
N ILE A 138 -1.24 21.46 -18.56
CA ILE A 138 -1.19 20.06 -19.01
C ILE A 138 -0.83 19.97 -20.50
N LYS A 139 -1.38 20.86 -21.34
CA LYS A 139 -1.03 20.90 -22.77
C LYS A 139 0.43 21.25 -22.97
N LYS A 140 1.01 22.10 -22.13
CA LYS A 140 2.44 22.41 -22.16
C LYS A 140 3.27 21.18 -21.77
N GLU A 141 2.91 20.51 -20.68
CA GLU A 141 3.58 19.28 -20.22
C GLU A 141 3.54 18.17 -21.28
N LYS A 142 2.41 17.97 -21.96
CA LYS A 142 2.26 16.97 -23.03
C LYS A 142 3.18 17.23 -24.24
N ASN A 143 3.53 18.49 -24.50
CA ASN A 143 4.38 18.88 -25.64
C ASN A 143 5.83 19.15 -25.24
N SER A 144 6.18 18.99 -23.96
CA SER A 144 7.53 19.20 -23.43
C SER A 144 8.31 17.90 -23.34
#